data_AF-A0A812YI06-F1
#
_entry.id   AF-A0A812YI06-F1
#
_cell.length_a   1.000
_cell.length_b   1.000
_cell.length_c   1.000
_cell.angle_alpha   90.00
_cell.angle_beta   90.00
_cell.angle_gamma   90.00
#
_symmetry.space_group_name_H-M   'P 1'
#
loop_
_entity.id
_entity.type
_entity.pdbx_description
1 polymer ?
#
loop_
_entity_poly.entity_id
_entity_poly.type
_entity_poly.pdbx_seq_one_letter_code
_entity_poly.pdbx_strand_id
1 'polypeptide(L)'
;MAEKQKREAEAQKAREAAEEQKRKAEEQKAREADEQKRKAEEQKAREAEEQKAREAEEQKRKAEEQKAREAEEQKAREAQQQKRKAEEQPAREVSAEERIRAEVLARLAEERQAREAEERKHFEAEVAARLAEVQERARLAEQQKVQEAEKHREAEVARLAEQQRQEAQKRAEAEAARLAEQQKQEAENRRVQEAEVVKRLAAEAEEQKRREAEILAEQQKARQKELRDRKLQEAKERQAMALKLQEVQEQAMKDELAKIRAMEAKEAQNPAPIEATAAPLRSLSLLTTAASFSDDSLEARVFKVRPAATAEPQCCQSTPPQVAVAEPKTPGPGSSETPTPAAGEPITPEMQALIERLAREMMQAMSPTVQSPPPRKEIKEEQIADPAPAASAPVVPAAGAPAPPAIDPAASALVQVPPKATSPAPNRINSSTHPAEYKEFGRFCEANPAASELKDAYMKGGAFKMQAFAKFVKSGCNGLALEAVLRYSRQQEDLQEDQGHYYPYNEILEFMKDKEKADAFCRMREGQAKGFLVGI
;
A
#
# COMPACT_ATOMS: atom_id res chain seq x y z
N MET A 1 65.75 -76.43 149.55
CA MET A 1 64.74 -76.94 150.51
C MET A 1 63.57 -75.96 150.57
N ALA A 2 62.85 -75.66 149.48
CA ALA A 2 61.47 -76.18 149.31
C ALA A 2 60.96 -76.11 147.84
N GLU A 3 61.74 -75.56 146.91
CA GLU A 3 61.28 -75.31 145.53
C GLU A 3 61.57 -76.48 144.56
N LYS A 4 62.60 -77.28 144.86
CA LYS A 4 63.00 -78.42 144.01
C LYS A 4 62.06 -79.61 144.12
N GLN A 5 61.42 -79.80 145.28
CA GLN A 5 60.40 -80.85 145.49
C GLN A 5 59.03 -80.49 144.90
N LYS A 6 58.75 -79.21 144.63
CA LYS A 6 57.49 -78.78 144.02
C LYS A 6 57.48 -79.02 142.49
N ARG A 7 58.64 -78.91 141.83
CA ARG A 7 58.78 -79.17 140.38
C ARG A 7 58.73 -80.66 140.01
N GLU A 8 59.16 -81.56 140.90
CA GLU A 8 59.11 -83.01 140.63
C GLU A 8 57.69 -83.57 140.80
N ALA A 9 56.88 -83.06 141.73
CA ALA A 9 55.49 -83.48 141.91
C ALA A 9 54.56 -82.99 140.78
N GLU A 10 54.83 -81.83 140.17
CA GLU A 10 54.05 -81.31 139.05
C GLU A 10 54.38 -82.02 137.73
N ALA A 11 55.64 -82.44 137.55
CA ALA A 11 56.07 -83.22 136.39
C ALA A 11 55.50 -84.65 136.36
N GLN A 12 55.20 -85.24 137.53
CA GLN A 12 54.61 -86.58 137.61
C GLN A 12 53.10 -86.58 137.29
N LYS A 13 52.34 -85.58 137.77
CA LYS A 13 50.92 -85.42 137.41
C LYS A 13 50.69 -85.09 135.93
N ALA A 14 51.60 -84.34 135.31
CA ALA A 14 51.52 -84.04 133.88
C ALA A 14 51.77 -85.28 133.00
N ARG A 15 52.58 -86.25 133.44
CA ARG A 15 52.84 -87.48 132.70
C ARG A 15 51.68 -88.47 132.74
N GLU A 16 51.05 -88.67 133.89
CA GLU A 16 49.89 -89.57 134.01
C GLU A 16 48.67 -89.04 133.25
N ALA A 17 48.42 -87.72 133.29
CA ALA A 17 47.32 -87.11 132.52
C ALA A 17 47.53 -87.20 131.00
N ALA A 18 48.77 -87.10 130.52
CA ALA A 18 49.09 -87.23 129.10
C ALA A 18 48.97 -88.68 128.60
N GLU A 19 49.29 -89.67 129.44
CA GLU A 19 49.19 -91.08 129.06
C GLU A 19 47.73 -91.58 129.05
N GLU A 20 46.88 -91.07 129.96
CA GLU A 20 45.45 -91.42 129.96
C GLU A 20 44.69 -90.80 128.76
N GLN A 21 45.03 -89.58 128.35
CA GLN A 21 44.46 -88.99 127.12
C GLN A 21 44.91 -89.75 125.87
N LYS A 22 46.14 -90.25 125.83
CA LYS A 22 46.65 -90.99 124.68
C LYS A 22 45.95 -92.35 124.51
N ARG A 23 45.68 -93.07 125.62
CA ARG A 23 44.91 -94.33 125.57
C ARG A 23 43.45 -94.13 125.15
N LYS A 24 42.77 -93.08 125.63
CA LYS A 24 41.39 -92.78 125.20
C LYS A 24 41.31 -92.38 123.73
N ALA A 25 42.32 -91.65 123.21
CA ALA A 25 42.41 -91.29 121.81
C ALA A 25 42.71 -92.49 120.89
N GLU A 26 43.53 -93.46 121.32
CA GLU A 26 43.76 -94.69 120.56
C GLU A 26 42.56 -95.63 120.56
N GLU A 27 41.83 -95.75 121.67
CA GLU A 27 40.63 -96.59 121.72
C GLU A 27 39.45 -96.00 120.90
N GLN A 28 39.30 -94.67 120.85
CA GLN A 28 38.33 -94.03 119.95
C GLN A 28 38.68 -94.23 118.47
N LYS A 29 39.96 -94.10 118.09
CA LYS A 29 40.38 -94.34 116.71
C LYS A 29 40.19 -95.80 116.27
N ALA A 30 40.36 -96.76 117.18
CA ALA A 30 40.14 -98.17 116.87
C ALA A 30 38.65 -98.49 116.64
N ARG A 31 37.73 -97.90 117.43
CA ARG A 31 36.29 -98.11 117.25
C ARG A 31 35.74 -97.44 115.99
N GLU A 32 36.20 -96.23 115.66
CA GLU A 32 35.80 -95.55 114.42
C GLU A 32 36.33 -96.28 113.17
N ALA A 33 37.53 -96.85 113.23
CA ALA A 33 38.10 -97.62 112.12
C ALA A 33 37.33 -98.93 111.87
N ASP A 34 36.88 -99.63 112.92
CA ASP A 34 36.13 -100.89 112.77
C ASP A 34 34.67 -100.64 112.33
N GLU A 35 34.04 -99.55 112.79
CA GLU A 35 32.71 -99.16 112.33
C GLU A 35 32.70 -98.66 110.87
N GLN A 36 33.77 -97.97 110.42
CA GLN A 36 33.94 -97.63 109.00
C GLN A 36 34.16 -98.87 108.14
N LYS A 37 34.87 -99.89 108.65
CA LYS A 37 35.11 -101.13 107.89
C LYS A 37 33.83 -101.93 107.69
N ARG A 38 32.96 -102.02 108.71
CA ARG A 38 31.63 -102.65 108.58
C ARG A 38 30.70 -101.91 107.62
N LYS A 39 30.67 -100.57 107.66
CA LYS A 39 29.86 -99.77 106.72
C LYS A 39 30.34 -99.92 105.27
N ALA A 40 31.66 -100.03 105.06
CA ALA A 40 32.23 -100.25 103.73
C ALA A 40 31.97 -101.67 103.18
N GLU A 41 31.94 -102.70 104.03
CA GLU A 41 31.54 -104.05 103.61
C GLU A 41 30.04 -104.17 103.32
N GLU A 42 29.18 -103.54 104.13
CA GLU A 42 27.73 -103.58 103.90
C GLU A 42 27.32 -102.78 102.65
N GLN A 43 28.00 -101.67 102.34
CA GLN A 43 27.78 -100.94 101.08
C GLN A 43 28.22 -101.75 99.86
N LYS A 44 29.38 -102.41 99.91
CA LYS A 44 29.83 -103.24 98.78
C LYS A 44 28.93 -104.46 98.53
N ALA A 45 28.36 -105.05 99.58
CA ALA A 45 27.42 -106.16 99.42
C ALA A 45 26.09 -105.72 98.79
N ARG A 46 25.53 -104.58 99.22
CA ARG A 46 24.27 -104.05 98.65
C ARG A 46 24.43 -103.57 97.20
N GLU A 47 25.52 -102.90 96.86
CA GLU A 47 25.77 -102.45 95.48
C GLU A 47 25.98 -103.63 94.52
N ALA A 48 26.63 -104.71 94.97
CA ALA A 48 26.84 -105.90 94.15
C ALA A 48 25.56 -106.73 93.91
N GLU A 49 24.65 -106.77 94.88
CA GLU A 49 23.36 -107.45 94.74
C GLU A 49 22.36 -106.62 93.91
N GLU A 50 22.35 -105.29 94.09
CA GLU A 50 21.51 -104.38 93.33
C GLU A 50 21.94 -104.26 91.85
N GLN A 51 23.24 -104.32 91.55
CA GLN A 51 23.71 -104.37 90.14
C GLN A 51 23.30 -105.67 89.44
N LYS A 52 23.40 -106.83 90.10
CA LYS A 52 22.98 -108.11 89.49
C LYS A 52 21.47 -108.20 89.27
N ALA A 53 20.66 -107.62 90.15
CA ALA A 53 19.21 -107.57 89.97
C ALA A 53 18.81 -106.63 88.82
N ARG A 54 19.44 -105.45 88.71
CA ARG A 54 19.16 -104.48 87.63
C ARG A 54 19.58 -104.99 86.25
N GLU A 55 20.74 -105.63 86.13
CA GLU A 55 21.18 -106.19 84.83
C GLU A 55 20.28 -107.35 84.36
N ALA A 56 19.78 -108.18 85.28
CA ALA A 56 18.88 -109.28 84.94
C ALA A 56 17.48 -108.78 84.52
N GLU A 57 16.96 -107.72 85.16
CA GLU A 57 15.67 -107.12 84.79
C GLU A 57 15.76 -106.31 83.48
N GLU A 58 16.87 -105.60 83.26
CA GLU A 58 17.09 -104.81 82.04
C GLU A 58 17.29 -105.71 80.80
N GLN A 59 17.94 -106.86 80.92
CA GLN A 59 18.02 -107.83 79.83
C GLN A 59 16.66 -108.45 79.49
N LYS A 60 15.80 -108.69 80.49
CA LYS A 60 14.46 -109.23 80.24
C LYS A 60 13.55 -108.21 79.56
N ARG A 61 13.62 -106.93 79.94
CA ARG A 61 12.89 -105.84 79.25
C ARG A 61 13.38 -105.61 77.82
N LYS A 62 14.70 -105.62 77.56
CA LYS A 62 15.23 -105.43 76.20
C LYS A 62 14.82 -106.56 75.25
N ALA A 63 14.76 -107.81 75.73
CA ALA A 63 14.32 -108.94 74.92
C ALA A 63 12.82 -108.93 74.59
N GLU A 64 11.97 -108.43 75.50
CA GLU A 64 10.53 -108.29 75.28
C GLU A 64 10.20 -107.07 74.41
N GLU A 65 10.91 -105.95 74.59
CA GLU A 65 10.73 -104.73 73.81
C GLU A 65 11.22 -104.87 72.36
N GLN A 66 12.29 -105.63 72.10
CA GLN A 66 12.73 -105.91 70.72
C GLN A 66 11.73 -106.77 69.94
N LYS A 67 11.14 -107.80 70.56
CA LYS A 67 10.12 -108.62 69.88
C LYS A 67 8.80 -107.89 69.65
N ALA A 68 8.40 -107.00 70.56
CA ALA A 68 7.21 -106.17 70.37
C ALA A 68 7.42 -105.09 69.29
N ARG A 69 8.59 -104.42 69.29
CA ARG A 69 8.89 -103.38 68.30
C ARG A 69 9.03 -103.94 66.89
N GLU A 70 9.69 -105.08 66.68
CA GLU A 70 9.83 -105.63 65.33
C GLU A 70 8.49 -106.10 64.74
N ALA A 71 7.60 -106.69 65.55
CA ALA A 71 6.29 -107.14 65.10
C ALA A 71 5.30 -105.98 64.85
N GLU A 72 5.35 -104.93 65.66
CA GLU A 72 4.53 -103.73 65.47
C GLU A 72 5.07 -102.86 64.32
N GLU A 73 6.39 -102.75 64.17
CA GLU A 73 7.01 -101.96 63.10
C GLU A 73 6.84 -102.62 61.73
N GLN A 74 6.84 -103.95 61.61
CA GLN A 74 6.51 -104.61 60.34
C GLN A 74 5.05 -104.42 59.93
N LYS A 75 4.08 -104.60 60.85
CA LYS A 75 2.66 -104.36 60.55
C LYS A 75 2.36 -102.88 60.30
N ALA A 76 3.00 -101.97 61.03
CA ALA A 76 2.87 -100.54 60.81
C ALA A 76 3.50 -100.09 59.49
N ARG A 77 4.67 -100.64 59.10
CA ARG A 77 5.31 -100.29 57.82
C ARG A 77 4.51 -100.79 56.62
N GLU A 78 3.94 -101.98 56.66
CA GLU A 78 3.12 -102.49 55.55
C GLU A 78 1.77 -101.76 55.44
N ALA A 79 1.09 -101.52 56.58
CA ALA A 79 -0.15 -100.76 56.60
C ALA A 79 0.06 -99.29 56.21
N GLN A 80 1.17 -98.67 56.66
CA GLN A 80 1.51 -97.30 56.28
C GLN A 80 1.99 -97.20 54.84
N GLN A 81 2.68 -98.20 54.28
CA GLN A 81 3.03 -98.20 52.85
C GLN A 81 1.81 -98.41 51.95
N GLN A 82 0.85 -99.26 52.32
CA GLN A 82 -0.38 -99.41 51.54
C GLN A 82 -1.28 -98.17 51.65
N LYS A 83 -1.39 -97.56 52.83
CA LYS A 83 -2.16 -96.33 53.01
C LYS A 83 -1.51 -95.13 52.32
N ARG A 84 -0.18 -95.02 52.34
CA ARG A 84 0.55 -94.03 51.52
C ARG A 84 0.32 -94.29 50.04
N LYS A 85 0.46 -95.51 49.51
CA LYS A 85 0.21 -95.74 48.08
C LYS A 85 -1.24 -95.46 47.66
N ALA A 86 -2.23 -95.69 48.53
CA ALA A 86 -3.65 -95.47 48.22
C ALA A 86 -4.12 -94.00 48.38
N GLU A 87 -3.58 -93.23 49.33
CA GLU A 87 -3.91 -91.80 49.50
C GLU A 87 -2.98 -90.88 48.70
N GLU A 88 -1.71 -91.26 48.54
CA GLU A 88 -0.67 -90.40 47.97
C GLU A 88 -0.67 -90.43 46.43
N GLN A 89 -1.22 -91.45 45.78
CA GLN A 89 -1.39 -91.44 44.32
C GLN A 89 -2.48 -90.45 43.85
N PRO A 90 -3.75 -90.54 44.30
CA PRO A 90 -4.77 -89.60 43.85
C PRO A 90 -4.56 -88.18 44.40
N ALA A 91 -4.02 -88.02 45.62
CA ALA A 91 -3.76 -86.69 46.17
C ALA A 91 -2.57 -85.98 45.51
N ARG A 92 -1.53 -86.72 45.09
CA ARG A 92 -0.42 -86.11 44.31
C ARG A 92 -0.84 -85.83 42.87
N GLU A 93 -1.69 -86.65 42.26
CA GLU A 93 -2.20 -86.39 40.90
C GLU A 93 -3.14 -85.19 40.88
N VAL A 94 -4.09 -85.08 41.81
CA VAL A 94 -4.97 -83.90 41.92
C VAL A 94 -4.18 -82.64 42.28
N SER A 95 -3.23 -82.71 43.21
CA SER A 95 -2.36 -81.57 43.53
C SER A 95 -1.42 -81.20 42.37
N ALA A 96 -0.98 -82.16 41.56
CA ALA A 96 -0.20 -81.89 40.36
C ALA A 96 -1.05 -81.25 39.26
N GLU A 97 -2.27 -81.74 39.02
CA GLU A 97 -3.20 -81.14 38.08
C GLU A 97 -3.59 -79.72 38.49
N GLU A 98 -3.86 -79.47 39.76
CA GLU A 98 -4.16 -78.12 40.27
C GLU A 98 -2.97 -77.19 40.12
N ARG A 99 -1.73 -77.66 40.36
CA ARG A 99 -0.51 -76.88 40.11
C ARG A 99 -0.33 -76.57 38.63
N ILE A 100 -0.55 -77.53 37.73
CA ILE A 100 -0.47 -77.32 36.29
C ILE A 100 -1.55 -76.32 35.84
N ARG A 101 -2.78 -76.44 36.33
CA ARG A 101 -3.86 -75.48 36.03
C ARG A 101 -3.53 -74.08 36.55
N ALA A 102 -3.00 -73.97 37.77
CA ALA A 102 -2.56 -72.69 38.33
C ALA A 102 -1.40 -72.08 37.53
N GLU A 103 -0.43 -72.88 37.10
CA GLU A 103 0.68 -72.41 36.26
C GLU A 103 0.20 -71.96 34.88
N VAL A 104 -0.71 -72.70 34.25
CA VAL A 104 -1.32 -72.30 32.96
C VAL A 104 -2.11 -71.01 33.09
N LEU A 105 -2.88 -70.83 34.17
CA LEU A 105 -3.61 -69.58 34.43
C LEU A 105 -2.65 -68.41 34.72
N ALA A 106 -1.56 -68.65 35.45
CA ALA A 106 -0.53 -67.64 35.69
C ALA A 106 0.15 -67.22 34.38
N ARG A 107 0.54 -68.17 33.53
CA ARG A 107 1.11 -67.89 32.21
C ARG A 107 0.12 -67.14 31.31
N LEU A 108 -1.16 -67.51 31.32
CA LEU A 108 -2.18 -66.80 30.53
C LEU A 108 -2.40 -65.36 31.04
N ALA A 109 -2.33 -65.15 32.36
CA ALA A 109 -2.42 -63.82 32.96
C ALA A 109 -1.19 -62.95 32.63
N GLU A 110 0.01 -63.53 32.69
CA GLU A 110 1.25 -62.86 32.28
C GLU A 110 1.25 -62.54 30.77
N GLU A 111 0.83 -63.47 29.93
CA GLU A 111 0.69 -63.24 28.48
C GLU A 111 -0.32 -62.13 28.19
N ARG A 112 -1.45 -62.11 28.91
CA ARG A 112 -2.45 -61.04 28.79
C ARG A 112 -1.88 -59.69 29.22
N GLN A 113 -1.15 -59.63 30.34
CA GLN A 113 -0.51 -58.38 30.78
C GLN A 113 0.57 -57.91 29.81
N ALA A 114 1.34 -58.83 29.21
CA ALA A 114 2.33 -58.51 28.19
C ALA A 114 1.65 -57.93 26.93
N ARG A 115 0.58 -58.55 26.44
CA ARG A 115 -0.20 -58.04 25.30
C ARG A 115 -0.81 -56.67 25.60
N GLU A 116 -1.42 -56.49 26.76
CA GLU A 116 -1.98 -55.19 27.17
C GLU A 116 -0.89 -54.11 27.29
N ALA A 117 0.32 -54.48 27.75
CA ALA A 117 1.46 -53.55 27.80
C ALA A 117 1.99 -53.19 26.40
N GLU A 118 2.01 -54.15 25.47
CA GLU A 118 2.38 -53.88 24.06
C GLU A 118 1.33 -53.01 23.36
N GLU A 119 0.04 -53.28 23.57
CA GLU A 119 -1.05 -52.45 23.05
C GLU A 119 -0.99 -51.02 23.60
N ARG A 120 -0.68 -50.83 24.88
CA ARG A 120 -0.45 -49.50 25.47
C ARG A 120 0.73 -48.79 24.81
N LYS A 121 1.86 -49.46 24.60
CA LYS A 121 3.02 -48.88 23.91
C LYS A 121 2.68 -48.49 22.48
N HIS A 122 1.95 -49.32 21.75
CA HIS A 122 1.51 -49.01 20.40
C HIS A 122 0.56 -47.81 20.38
N PHE A 123 -0.40 -47.76 21.31
CA PHE A 123 -1.32 -46.64 21.44
C PHE A 123 -0.59 -45.33 21.79
N GLU A 124 0.33 -45.36 22.75
CA GLU A 124 1.17 -44.21 23.10
C GLU A 124 2.03 -43.75 21.91
N ALA A 125 2.62 -44.68 21.16
CA ALA A 125 3.37 -44.37 19.94
C ALA A 125 2.47 -43.76 18.84
N GLU A 126 1.25 -44.26 18.66
CA GLU A 126 0.28 -43.71 17.70
C GLU A 126 -0.15 -42.29 18.10
N VAL A 127 -0.43 -42.06 19.38
CA VAL A 127 -0.76 -40.72 19.89
C VAL A 127 0.41 -39.75 19.72
N ALA A 128 1.64 -40.20 20.01
CA ALA A 128 2.83 -39.40 19.79
C ALA A 128 3.04 -39.07 18.29
N ALA A 129 2.82 -40.03 17.39
CA ALA A 129 2.90 -39.82 15.96
C ALA A 129 1.84 -38.83 15.46
N ARG A 130 0.58 -38.97 15.90
CA ARG A 130 -0.50 -38.02 15.58
C ARG A 130 -0.20 -36.62 16.11
N LEU A 131 0.36 -36.50 17.32
CA LEU A 131 0.75 -35.22 17.88
C LEU A 131 1.88 -34.57 17.04
N ALA A 132 2.87 -35.36 16.60
CA ALA A 132 3.93 -34.88 15.72
C ALA A 132 3.38 -34.40 14.37
N GLU A 133 2.45 -35.15 13.75
CA GLU A 133 1.78 -34.71 12.50
C GLU A 133 1.01 -33.40 12.68
N VAL A 134 0.30 -33.22 13.81
CA VAL A 134 -0.41 -31.98 14.11
C VAL A 134 0.57 -30.82 14.29
N GLN A 135 1.71 -31.04 14.95
CA GLN A 135 2.76 -30.04 15.10
C GLN A 135 3.37 -29.64 13.75
N GLU A 136 3.64 -30.60 12.86
CA GLU A 136 4.16 -30.32 11.52
C GLU A 136 3.13 -29.56 10.66
N ARG A 137 1.85 -29.94 10.72
CA ARG A 137 0.78 -29.19 10.05
C ARG A 137 0.66 -27.75 10.58
N ALA A 138 0.83 -27.56 11.89
CA ALA A 138 0.82 -26.22 12.49
C ALA A 138 2.01 -25.37 11.99
N ARG A 139 3.21 -25.94 11.91
CA ARG A 139 4.40 -25.27 11.36
C ARG A 139 4.22 -24.88 9.90
N LEU A 140 3.70 -25.78 9.07
CA LEU A 140 3.43 -25.50 7.66
C LEU A 140 2.36 -24.42 7.49
N ALA A 141 1.31 -24.44 8.30
CA ALA A 141 0.27 -23.40 8.29
C ALA A 141 0.83 -22.03 8.71
N GLU A 142 1.76 -21.99 9.68
CA GLU A 142 2.44 -20.76 10.07
C GLU A 142 3.35 -20.22 8.94
N GLN A 143 4.12 -21.10 8.29
CA GLN A 143 4.93 -20.73 7.12
C GLN A 143 4.07 -20.19 5.97
N GLN A 144 2.91 -20.79 5.71
CA GLN A 144 1.98 -20.30 4.70
C GLN A 144 1.46 -18.90 5.04
N LYS A 145 1.09 -18.65 6.30
CA LYS A 145 0.66 -17.31 6.76
C LYS A 145 1.77 -16.27 6.59
N VAL A 146 3.03 -16.62 6.87
CA VAL A 146 4.17 -15.72 6.65
C VAL A 146 4.34 -15.43 5.16
N GLN A 147 4.27 -16.43 4.28
CA GLN A 147 4.37 -16.23 2.84
C GLN A 147 3.22 -15.38 2.28
N GLU A 148 1.99 -15.57 2.77
CA GLU A 148 0.84 -14.74 2.39
C GLU A 148 1.00 -13.29 2.87
N ALA A 149 1.51 -13.10 4.09
CA ALA A 149 1.80 -11.78 4.64
C ALA A 149 2.93 -11.08 3.85
N GLU A 150 3.97 -11.80 3.43
CA GLU A 150 5.03 -11.27 2.58
C GLU A 150 4.49 -10.87 1.20
N LYS A 151 3.69 -11.72 0.55
CA LYS A 151 3.02 -11.38 -0.72
C LYS A 151 2.13 -10.14 -0.58
N HIS A 152 1.43 -10.00 0.54
CA HIS A 152 0.63 -8.81 0.81
C HIS A 152 1.51 -7.55 0.95
N ARG A 153 2.62 -7.64 1.70
CA ARG A 153 3.59 -6.54 1.84
C ARG A 153 4.21 -6.15 0.50
N GLU A 154 4.58 -7.13 -0.33
CA GLU A 154 5.10 -6.89 -1.68
C GLU A 154 4.05 -6.21 -2.57
N ALA A 155 2.79 -6.66 -2.50
CA ALA A 155 1.70 -6.02 -3.24
C ALA A 155 1.42 -4.58 -2.77
N GLU A 156 1.55 -4.30 -1.47
CA GLU A 156 1.41 -2.96 -0.90
C GLU A 156 2.56 -2.03 -1.36
N VAL A 157 3.81 -2.51 -1.33
CA VAL A 157 4.97 -1.78 -1.86
C VAL A 157 4.80 -1.51 -3.35
N ALA A 158 4.31 -2.48 -4.13
CA ALA A 158 4.03 -2.30 -5.55
C ALA A 158 2.96 -1.24 -5.81
N ARG A 159 1.88 -1.21 -5.01
CA ARG A 159 0.84 -0.17 -5.09
C ARG A 159 1.38 1.22 -4.75
N LEU A 160 2.19 1.34 -3.70
CA LEU A 160 2.85 2.61 -3.35
C LEU A 160 3.80 3.08 -4.45
N ALA A 161 4.56 2.16 -5.07
CA ALA A 161 5.43 2.48 -6.19
C ALA A 161 4.65 2.93 -7.44
N GLU A 162 3.50 2.31 -7.72
CA GLU A 162 2.61 2.74 -8.80
C GLU A 162 2.01 4.12 -8.51
N GLN A 163 1.57 4.38 -7.28
CA GLN A 163 1.09 5.70 -6.86
C GLN A 163 2.17 6.77 -7.05
N GLN A 164 3.41 6.51 -6.62
CA GLN A 164 4.53 7.43 -6.82
C GLN A 164 4.82 7.69 -8.30
N ARG A 165 4.69 6.68 -9.17
CA ARG A 165 4.82 6.86 -10.63
C ARG A 165 3.71 7.75 -11.19
N GLN A 166 2.46 7.54 -10.76
CA GLN A 166 1.34 8.38 -11.17
C GLN A 166 1.50 9.83 -10.69
N GLU A 167 1.96 10.04 -9.46
CA GLU A 167 2.26 11.38 -8.94
C GLU A 167 3.42 12.04 -9.70
N ALA A 168 4.48 11.29 -10.03
CA ALA A 168 5.59 11.78 -10.84
C ALA A 168 5.14 12.15 -12.26
N GLN A 169 4.27 11.35 -12.88
CA GLN A 169 3.67 11.67 -14.17
C GLN A 169 2.83 12.94 -14.12
N LYS A 170 1.94 13.08 -13.13
CA LYS A 170 1.14 14.31 -12.92
C LYS A 170 2.02 15.54 -12.71
N ARG A 171 3.13 15.41 -11.98
CA ARG A 171 4.10 16.50 -11.80
C ARG A 171 4.79 16.86 -13.11
N ALA A 172 5.22 15.88 -13.89
CA ALA A 172 5.84 16.10 -15.20
C ALA A 172 4.86 16.74 -16.19
N GLU A 173 3.60 16.31 -16.22
CA GLU A 173 2.54 16.92 -17.03
C GLU A 173 2.25 18.36 -16.61
N ALA A 174 2.19 18.64 -15.29
CA ALA A 174 2.00 19.99 -14.77
C ALA A 174 3.18 20.91 -15.10
N GLU A 175 4.41 20.40 -15.05
CA GLU A 175 5.62 21.14 -15.44
C GLU A 175 5.62 21.42 -16.96
N ALA A 176 5.29 20.42 -17.79
CA ALA A 176 5.15 20.60 -19.22
C ALA A 176 4.05 21.63 -19.58
N ALA A 177 2.93 21.62 -18.85
CA ALA A 177 1.87 22.62 -19.02
C ALA A 177 2.33 24.04 -18.66
N ARG A 178 3.11 24.20 -17.57
CA ARG A 178 3.71 25.49 -17.20
C ARG A 178 4.69 26.00 -18.25
N LEU A 179 5.54 25.12 -18.79
CA LEU A 179 6.47 25.49 -19.86
C LEU A 179 5.71 25.88 -21.14
N ALA A 180 4.63 25.18 -21.50
CA ALA A 180 3.80 25.53 -22.64
C ALA A 180 3.09 26.89 -22.44
N GLU A 181 2.61 27.18 -21.23
CA GLU A 181 2.04 28.50 -20.91
C GLU A 181 3.09 29.61 -20.99
N GLN A 182 4.30 29.38 -20.47
CA GLN A 182 5.41 30.32 -20.58
C GLN A 182 5.76 30.59 -22.05
N GLN A 183 5.87 29.56 -22.87
CA GLN A 183 6.12 29.72 -24.31
C GLN A 183 5.01 30.50 -25.02
N LYS A 184 3.75 30.30 -24.61
CA LYS A 184 2.62 31.08 -25.14
C LYS A 184 2.73 32.55 -24.75
N GLN A 185 3.08 32.85 -23.50
CA GLN A 185 3.30 34.22 -23.03
C GLN A 185 4.49 34.88 -23.75
N GLU A 186 5.60 34.17 -23.94
CA GLU A 186 6.75 34.66 -24.71
C GLU A 186 6.39 34.93 -26.18
N ALA A 187 5.61 34.05 -26.81
CA ALA A 187 5.11 34.25 -28.16
C ALA A 187 4.17 35.45 -28.27
N GLU A 188 3.30 35.67 -27.27
CA GLU A 188 2.43 36.84 -27.20
C GLU A 188 3.23 38.14 -27.01
N ASN A 189 4.19 38.15 -26.08
CA ASN A 189 5.11 39.26 -25.86
C ASN A 189 5.89 39.58 -27.14
N ARG A 190 6.37 38.56 -27.86
CA ARG A 190 7.03 38.72 -29.14
C ARG A 190 6.11 39.34 -30.19
N ARG A 191 4.85 38.91 -30.28
CA ARG A 191 3.86 39.51 -31.19
C ARG A 191 3.59 40.98 -30.86
N VAL A 192 3.53 41.33 -29.57
CA VAL A 192 3.37 42.72 -29.13
C VAL A 192 4.59 43.55 -29.54
N GLN A 193 5.80 43.05 -29.32
CA GLN A 193 7.04 43.71 -29.75
C GLN A 193 7.11 43.88 -31.27
N GLU A 194 6.79 42.84 -32.05
CA GLU A 194 6.74 42.90 -33.50
C GLU A 194 5.70 43.91 -33.99
N ALA A 195 4.52 43.97 -33.36
CA ALA A 195 3.50 44.97 -33.68
C ALA A 195 3.95 46.40 -33.36
N GLU A 196 4.70 46.62 -32.28
CA GLU A 196 5.29 47.93 -31.96
C GLU A 196 6.34 48.35 -32.98
N VAL A 197 7.21 47.42 -33.42
CA VAL A 197 8.18 47.69 -34.48
C VAL A 197 7.48 48.08 -35.78
N VAL A 198 6.44 47.34 -36.18
CA VAL A 198 5.64 47.67 -37.37
C VAL A 198 5.00 49.04 -37.26
N LYS A 199 4.47 49.43 -36.08
CA LYS A 199 3.92 50.78 -35.85
C LYS A 199 4.98 51.87 -36.00
N ARG A 200 6.20 51.65 -35.48
CA ARG A 200 7.32 52.61 -35.63
C ARG A 200 7.73 52.77 -37.08
N LEU A 201 7.89 51.66 -37.80
CA LEU A 201 8.22 51.69 -39.24
C LEU A 201 7.13 52.38 -40.06
N ALA A 202 5.84 52.17 -39.73
CA ALA A 202 4.74 52.86 -40.39
C ALA A 202 4.75 54.37 -40.11
N ALA A 203 5.06 54.78 -38.88
CA ALA A 203 5.20 56.20 -38.52
C ALA A 203 6.39 56.86 -39.23
N GLU A 204 7.53 56.19 -39.30
CA GLU A 204 8.71 56.63 -40.05
C GLU A 204 8.42 56.75 -41.55
N ALA A 205 7.68 55.80 -42.13
CA ALA A 205 7.27 55.85 -43.54
C ALA A 205 6.33 57.04 -43.82
N GLU A 206 5.39 57.33 -42.92
CA GLU A 206 4.53 58.53 -43.03
C GLU A 206 5.32 59.83 -42.86
N GLU A 207 6.33 59.86 -41.99
CA GLU A 207 7.23 61.00 -41.87
C GLU A 207 8.07 61.19 -43.15
N GLN A 208 8.58 60.12 -43.75
CA GLN A 208 9.29 60.17 -45.03
C GLN A 208 8.40 60.74 -46.13
N LYS A 209 7.15 60.27 -46.26
CA LYS A 209 6.19 60.83 -47.22
C LYS A 209 5.94 62.32 -46.99
N ARG A 210 5.87 62.77 -45.74
CA ARG A 210 5.73 64.20 -45.41
C ARG A 210 6.95 65.00 -45.85
N ARG A 211 8.16 64.50 -45.59
CA ARG A 211 9.42 65.13 -46.03
C ARG A 211 9.51 65.20 -47.56
N GLU A 212 9.14 64.14 -48.27
CA GLU A 212 9.10 64.12 -49.74
C GLU A 212 8.06 65.12 -50.29
N ALA A 213 6.88 65.19 -49.69
CA ALA A 213 5.85 66.16 -50.06
C ALA A 213 6.29 67.61 -49.82
N GLU A 214 7.01 67.88 -48.72
CA GLU A 214 7.58 69.18 -48.42
C GLU A 214 8.64 69.60 -49.45
N ILE A 215 9.57 68.69 -49.79
CA ILE A 215 10.58 68.92 -50.84
C ILE A 215 9.90 69.22 -52.18
N LEU A 216 8.86 68.47 -52.54
CA LEU A 216 8.13 68.67 -53.78
C LEU A 216 7.37 70.02 -53.79
N ALA A 217 6.77 70.41 -52.66
CA ALA A 217 6.13 71.71 -52.50
C ALA A 217 7.14 72.86 -52.58
N GLU A 218 8.35 72.70 -52.02
CA GLU A 218 9.43 73.68 -52.13
C GLU A 218 9.92 73.82 -53.58
N GLN A 219 10.11 72.70 -54.29
CA GLN A 219 10.43 72.71 -55.72
C GLN A 219 9.36 73.43 -56.56
N GLN A 220 8.08 73.22 -56.25
CA GLN A 220 6.99 73.93 -56.92
C GLN A 220 7.02 75.43 -56.63
N LYS A 221 7.26 75.85 -55.38
CA LYS A 221 7.44 77.26 -55.02
C LYS A 221 8.62 77.89 -55.75
N ALA A 222 9.75 77.19 -55.82
CA ALA A 222 10.94 77.64 -56.56
C ALA A 222 10.63 77.85 -58.05
N ARG A 223 9.97 76.88 -58.71
CA ARG A 223 9.54 77.02 -60.12
C ARG A 223 8.57 78.18 -60.33
N GLN A 224 7.62 78.40 -59.41
CA GLN A 224 6.70 79.53 -59.50
C GLN A 224 7.43 80.87 -59.35
N LYS A 225 8.43 80.93 -58.46
CA LYS A 225 9.28 82.11 -58.28
C LYS A 225 10.08 82.40 -59.56
N GLU A 226 10.75 81.39 -60.12
CA GLU A 226 11.47 81.53 -61.41
C GLU A 226 10.55 82.00 -62.53
N LEU A 227 9.32 81.47 -62.61
CA LEU A 227 8.34 81.90 -63.59
C LEU A 227 7.93 83.38 -63.39
N ARG A 228 7.79 83.84 -62.15
CA ARG A 228 7.51 85.25 -61.84
C ARG A 228 8.68 86.14 -62.20
N ASP A 229 9.89 85.74 -61.84
CA ASP A 229 11.12 86.49 -62.15
C ASP A 229 11.32 86.59 -63.67
N ARG A 230 11.08 85.50 -64.41
CA ARG A 230 11.08 85.51 -65.88
C ARG A 230 10.02 86.44 -66.46
N LYS A 231 8.78 86.41 -65.97
CA LYS A 231 7.72 87.34 -66.42
C LYS A 231 8.08 88.79 -66.13
N LEU A 232 8.68 89.06 -64.98
CA LEU A 232 9.15 90.40 -64.62
C LEU A 232 10.27 90.85 -65.56
N GLN A 233 11.19 89.96 -65.92
CA GLN A 233 12.25 90.24 -66.88
C GLN A 233 11.71 90.48 -68.29
N GLU A 234 10.80 89.62 -68.78
CA GLU A 234 10.12 89.82 -70.08
C GLU A 234 9.34 91.14 -70.10
N ALA A 235 8.70 91.54 -68.99
CA ALA A 235 8.04 92.83 -68.88
C ALA A 235 9.02 94.02 -68.94
N LYS A 236 10.17 93.92 -68.28
CA LYS A 236 11.26 94.93 -68.36
C LYS A 236 11.81 95.03 -69.79
N GLU A 237 12.01 93.91 -70.47
CA GLU A 237 12.47 93.87 -71.87
C GLU A 237 11.42 94.47 -72.81
N ARG A 238 10.12 94.20 -72.60
CA ARG A 238 9.03 94.85 -73.33
C ARG A 238 8.99 96.35 -73.10
N GLN A 239 9.16 96.83 -71.87
CA GLN A 239 9.25 98.26 -71.58
C GLN A 239 10.46 98.89 -72.26
N ALA A 240 11.63 98.23 -72.22
CA ALA A 240 12.82 98.70 -72.91
C ALA A 240 12.64 98.76 -74.44
N MET A 241 11.97 97.76 -75.04
CA MET A 241 11.60 97.79 -76.46
C MET A 241 10.60 98.90 -76.78
N ALA A 242 9.61 99.14 -75.92
CA ALA A 242 8.65 100.23 -76.10
C ALA A 242 9.33 101.60 -76.03
N LEU A 243 10.26 101.80 -75.08
CA LEU A 243 11.07 103.03 -75.00
C LEU A 243 11.94 103.22 -76.25
N LYS A 244 12.60 102.16 -76.74
CA LYS A 244 13.34 102.22 -78.01
C LYS A 244 12.45 102.58 -79.19
N LEU A 245 11.23 102.02 -79.25
CA LEU A 245 10.27 102.34 -80.29
C LEU A 245 9.83 103.81 -80.21
N GLN A 246 9.63 104.33 -78.99
CA GLN A 246 9.32 105.73 -78.76
C GLN A 246 10.48 106.65 -79.17
N GLU A 247 11.73 106.29 -78.88
CA GLU A 247 12.92 107.01 -79.37
C GLU A 247 12.98 107.02 -80.90
N VAL A 248 12.69 105.89 -81.56
CA VAL A 248 12.64 105.82 -83.03
C VAL A 248 11.53 106.70 -83.59
N GLN A 249 10.34 106.71 -82.97
CA GLN A 249 9.25 107.60 -83.37
C GLN A 249 9.59 109.08 -83.14
N GLU A 250 10.24 109.42 -82.03
CA GLU A 250 10.69 110.78 -81.74
C GLU A 250 11.76 111.21 -82.75
N GLN A 251 12.68 110.33 -83.11
CA GLN A 251 13.67 110.58 -84.15
C GLN A 251 12.99 110.79 -85.51
N ALA A 252 12.01 109.96 -85.87
CA ALA A 252 11.24 110.13 -87.09
C ALA A 252 10.44 111.45 -87.11
N MET A 253 9.84 111.85 -85.97
CA MET A 253 9.18 113.16 -85.84
C MET A 253 10.17 114.31 -85.90
N LYS A 254 11.37 114.18 -85.33
CA LYS A 254 12.46 115.16 -85.47
C LYS A 254 12.89 115.29 -86.92
N ASP A 255 13.01 114.18 -87.63
CA ASP A 255 13.36 114.15 -89.05
C ASP A 255 12.23 114.76 -89.91
N GLU A 256 10.96 114.46 -89.61
CA GLU A 256 9.79 115.10 -90.25
C GLU A 256 9.72 116.60 -89.95
N LEU A 257 9.92 117.04 -88.71
CA LEU A 257 9.99 118.46 -88.36
C LEU A 257 11.19 119.13 -89.04
N ALA A 258 12.32 118.44 -89.20
CA ALA A 258 13.44 118.94 -89.97
C ALA A 258 13.09 119.05 -91.47
N LYS A 259 12.34 118.10 -92.03
CA LYS A 259 11.79 118.20 -93.40
C LYS A 259 10.79 119.33 -93.53
N ILE A 260 9.87 119.51 -92.57
CA ILE A 260 8.91 120.62 -92.57
C ILE A 260 9.65 121.94 -92.47
N ARG A 261 10.63 122.10 -91.57
CA ARG A 261 11.47 123.31 -91.53
C ARG A 261 12.25 123.52 -92.84
N ALA A 262 12.69 122.45 -93.49
CA ALA A 262 13.34 122.53 -94.80
C ALA A 262 12.34 122.85 -95.93
N MET A 263 11.06 122.47 -95.79
CA MET A 263 9.97 122.84 -96.69
C MET A 263 9.48 124.27 -96.42
N GLU A 264 9.30 124.70 -95.17
CA GLU A 264 9.00 126.08 -94.78
C GLU A 264 10.13 127.04 -95.19
N ALA A 265 11.39 126.60 -95.11
CA ALA A 265 12.51 127.34 -95.70
C ALA A 265 12.44 127.42 -97.24
N LYS A 266 11.75 126.49 -97.91
CA LYS A 266 11.44 126.54 -99.35
C LYS A 266 10.12 127.27 -99.65
N GLU A 267 9.20 127.33 -98.71
CA GLU A 267 7.85 127.92 -98.83
C GLU A 267 7.83 129.40 -98.43
N ALA A 268 8.88 129.89 -97.76
CA ALA A 268 9.17 131.32 -97.56
C ALA A 268 9.44 132.12 -98.88
N GLN A 269 9.17 131.53 -100.05
CA GLN A 269 9.38 132.14 -101.37
C GLN A 269 8.10 132.30 -102.21
N ASN A 270 6.89 132.16 -101.63
CA ASN A 270 5.65 132.50 -102.33
C ASN A 270 4.44 132.73 -101.39
N PRO A 271 3.87 133.95 -101.31
CA PRO A 271 2.67 134.20 -100.51
C PRO A 271 1.40 134.30 -101.38
N ALA A 272 0.34 133.56 -101.03
CA ALA A 272 -1.03 133.89 -101.45
C ALA A 272 -2.09 133.20 -100.55
N PRO A 273 -3.33 133.75 -100.45
CA PRO A 273 -4.19 133.62 -99.25
C PRO A 273 -5.55 132.92 -99.51
N ILE A 274 -6.45 133.01 -98.49
CA ILE A 274 -7.94 132.81 -98.47
C ILE A 274 -8.39 131.32 -98.49
N GLU A 275 -9.42 130.77 -97.82
CA GLU A 275 -10.76 131.18 -97.32
C GLU A 275 -11.27 130.31 -96.15
N ALA A 276 -12.33 130.81 -95.48
CA ALA A 276 -13.06 130.22 -94.36
C ALA A 276 -14.20 129.28 -94.80
N THR A 277 -14.49 128.20 -94.04
CA THR A 277 -15.83 127.58 -93.97
C THR A 277 -16.05 126.83 -92.65
N ALA A 278 -17.30 126.86 -92.17
CA ALA A 278 -17.73 126.57 -90.81
C ALA A 278 -18.45 125.20 -90.63
N ALA A 279 -18.28 124.59 -89.43
CA ALA A 279 -19.23 123.75 -88.64
C ALA A 279 -19.82 122.44 -89.27
N PRO A 280 -20.60 121.56 -88.56
CA PRO A 280 -20.77 121.27 -87.11
C PRO A 280 -20.78 119.75 -86.71
N LEU A 281 -20.76 119.48 -85.38
CA LEU A 281 -21.47 118.45 -84.56
C LEU A 281 -21.60 116.95 -84.99
N ARG A 282 -21.26 116.04 -84.04
CA ARG A 282 -22.06 114.86 -83.53
C ARG A 282 -21.15 113.99 -82.62
N SER A 283 -21.28 113.94 -81.29
CA SER A 283 -22.31 113.36 -80.40
C SER A 283 -22.35 111.82 -80.37
N LEU A 284 -22.48 111.28 -79.13
CA LEU A 284 -22.88 109.91 -78.70
C LEU A 284 -21.72 108.90 -78.53
N SER A 285 -21.64 108.04 -77.51
CA SER A 285 -22.48 107.82 -76.31
C SER A 285 -21.83 106.75 -75.42
N LEU A 286 -21.90 106.99 -74.11
CA LEU A 286 -22.20 106.05 -73.01
C LEU A 286 -22.48 104.58 -73.36
N LEU A 287 -21.89 103.64 -72.59
CA LEU A 287 -22.63 102.56 -71.92
C LEU A 287 -21.77 101.77 -70.90
N THR A 288 -22.01 102.08 -69.63
CA THR A 288 -21.98 101.19 -68.47
C THR A 288 -22.97 100.04 -68.67
N THR A 289 -22.61 98.78 -68.38
CA THR A 289 -23.62 97.77 -67.99
C THR A 289 -23.00 96.68 -67.12
N ALA A 290 -23.53 96.59 -65.90
CA ALA A 290 -23.44 95.45 -65.01
C ALA A 290 -24.48 94.39 -65.42
N ALA A 291 -24.13 93.11 -65.29
CA ALA A 291 -25.04 91.97 -65.10
C ALA A 291 -24.13 90.83 -64.58
N SER A 292 -24.24 90.25 -63.39
CA SER A 292 -25.38 89.59 -62.72
C SER A 292 -26.13 88.64 -63.65
N PHE A 293 -25.75 87.36 -63.64
CA PHE A 293 -26.67 86.25 -63.84
C PHE A 293 -26.28 85.08 -62.93
N SER A 294 -27.32 84.57 -62.27
CA SER A 294 -27.34 83.49 -61.29
C SER A 294 -27.38 82.11 -61.95
N ASP A 295 -27.17 81.10 -61.09
CA ASP A 295 -27.72 79.73 -61.11
C ASP A 295 -27.39 78.78 -62.28
N ASP A 296 -26.69 77.70 -61.95
CA ASP A 296 -27.33 76.38 -61.75
C ASP A 296 -26.31 75.41 -61.11
N SER A 297 -26.58 74.96 -59.88
CA SER A 297 -27.14 73.62 -59.61
C SER A 297 -26.14 72.49 -59.84
N LEU A 298 -25.62 71.92 -58.76
CA LEU A 298 -25.51 70.47 -58.58
C LEU A 298 -25.37 70.12 -57.09
N GLU A 299 -26.20 69.17 -56.70
CA GLU A 299 -26.64 68.84 -55.35
C GLU A 299 -25.55 68.28 -54.43
N ALA A 300 -25.60 68.73 -53.18
CA ALA A 300 -24.98 68.06 -52.04
C ALA A 300 -25.98 67.09 -51.39
N ARG A 301 -25.70 65.79 -51.41
CA ARG A 301 -26.36 64.80 -50.55
C ARG A 301 -25.55 64.56 -49.29
N VAL A 302 -25.99 65.19 -48.20
CA VAL A 302 -25.60 64.88 -46.83
C VAL A 302 -26.66 63.94 -46.25
N PHE A 303 -26.30 62.67 -46.00
CA PHE A 303 -27.14 61.78 -45.20
C PHE A 303 -26.75 61.89 -43.73
N LYS A 304 -27.70 62.38 -42.94
CA LYS A 304 -27.69 62.49 -41.49
C LYS A 304 -28.66 61.43 -40.95
N VAL A 305 -28.17 60.49 -40.15
CA VAL A 305 -29.00 59.51 -39.45
C VAL A 305 -28.74 59.61 -37.95
N ARG A 306 -29.81 59.89 -37.20
CA ARG A 306 -29.92 59.76 -35.73
C ARG A 306 -31.41 59.44 -35.39
N PRO A 307 -31.75 58.97 -34.17
CA PRO A 307 -32.48 57.71 -33.97
C PRO A 307 -33.74 57.86 -33.11
N ALA A 308 -34.51 56.78 -32.93
CA ALA A 308 -35.44 56.44 -31.82
C ALA A 308 -36.49 55.44 -32.34
N ALA A 309 -37.21 54.64 -31.58
CA ALA A 309 -37.04 53.92 -30.31
C ALA A 309 -38.31 53.06 -30.16
N THR A 310 -38.18 51.87 -29.54
CA THR A 310 -39.19 51.14 -28.72
C THR A 310 -40.55 50.72 -29.29
N ALA A 311 -40.77 49.40 -29.35
CA ALA A 311 -41.90 48.70 -28.70
C ALA A 311 -41.64 47.16 -28.63
N GLU A 312 -41.84 46.56 -27.45
CA GLU A 312 -41.77 45.12 -27.10
C GLU A 312 -43.11 44.37 -27.39
N PRO A 313 -43.39 43.15 -26.88
CA PRO A 313 -42.76 41.84 -27.17
C PRO A 313 -43.81 40.76 -27.53
N GLN A 314 -43.42 39.63 -28.16
CA GLN A 314 -44.16 38.37 -27.98
C GLN A 314 -43.36 37.11 -28.35
N CYS A 315 -43.63 36.09 -27.54
CA CYS A 315 -43.15 34.72 -27.46
C CYS A 315 -43.17 33.91 -28.77
N CYS A 316 -42.17 33.03 -28.96
CA CYS A 316 -42.32 31.57 -28.84
C CYS A 316 -41.39 30.76 -29.79
N GLN A 317 -40.62 29.88 -29.14
CA GLN A 317 -40.26 28.50 -29.53
C GLN A 317 -39.20 28.22 -30.62
N SER A 318 -38.12 27.64 -30.11
CA SER A 318 -37.06 26.87 -30.76
C SER A 318 -37.52 25.47 -31.19
N THR A 319 -37.05 24.98 -32.34
CA THR A 319 -36.83 23.56 -32.64
C THR A 319 -35.75 23.39 -33.73
N PRO A 320 -34.92 22.34 -33.72
CA PRO A 320 -33.69 22.25 -34.52
C PRO A 320 -33.86 21.44 -35.83
N PRO A 321 -32.99 21.60 -36.85
CA PRO A 321 -32.97 20.67 -37.97
C PRO A 321 -32.06 19.46 -37.70
N GLN A 322 -32.54 18.33 -38.20
CA GLN A 322 -31.99 16.98 -38.07
C GLN A 322 -30.69 16.81 -38.87
N VAL A 323 -29.78 16.01 -38.30
CA VAL A 323 -28.60 15.46 -38.97
C VAL A 323 -29.04 14.32 -39.89
N ALA A 324 -28.86 14.51 -41.19
CA ALA A 324 -29.02 13.45 -42.19
C ALA A 324 -27.68 12.72 -42.38
N VAL A 325 -27.72 11.42 -42.14
CA VAL A 325 -26.69 10.42 -42.40
C VAL A 325 -26.57 10.21 -43.91
N ALA A 326 -25.36 10.30 -44.46
CA ALA A 326 -25.02 9.72 -45.75
C ALA A 326 -23.56 9.25 -45.75
N GLU A 327 -23.38 7.95 -45.95
CA GLU A 327 -22.11 7.26 -46.22
C GLU A 327 -21.37 7.88 -47.43
N PRO A 328 -20.05 7.66 -47.54
CA PRO A 328 -19.65 6.87 -48.71
C PRO A 328 -18.48 5.89 -48.50
N LYS A 329 -18.70 4.70 -49.07
CA LYS A 329 -17.84 3.91 -49.97
C LYS A 329 -16.31 4.00 -49.80
N THR A 330 -15.76 2.83 -49.47
CA THR A 330 -14.40 2.38 -49.80
C THR A 330 -14.07 2.49 -51.29
N PRO A 331 -12.79 2.77 -51.60
CA PRO A 331 -12.04 1.89 -52.49
C PRO A 331 -10.65 1.57 -51.93
N GLY A 332 -10.21 0.32 -52.12
CA GLY A 332 -8.79 -0.03 -52.19
C GLY A 332 -8.50 -0.72 -53.52
N PRO A 333 -7.27 -1.17 -53.80
CA PRO A 333 -5.98 -0.71 -53.30
C PRO A 333 -5.12 -0.14 -54.46
N GLY A 334 -4.50 1.02 -54.25
CA GLY A 334 -3.55 1.61 -55.19
C GLY A 334 -2.18 1.70 -54.52
N SER A 335 -1.19 1.08 -55.15
CA SER A 335 0.22 1.04 -54.78
C SER A 335 0.76 2.39 -54.32
N SER A 336 1.37 2.43 -53.12
CA SER A 336 2.25 3.52 -52.72
C SER A 336 3.61 2.97 -52.30
N GLU A 337 4.61 3.49 -52.99
CA GLU A 337 6.02 3.16 -52.92
C GLU A 337 6.59 3.61 -51.56
N THR A 338 7.41 2.74 -50.98
CA THR A 338 8.31 3.05 -49.88
C THR A 338 9.37 4.06 -50.32
N PRO A 339 9.59 5.18 -49.62
CA PRO A 339 10.81 5.94 -49.80
C PRO A 339 11.94 5.27 -49.00
N THR A 340 12.83 4.61 -49.72
CA THR A 340 14.18 4.26 -49.27
C THR A 340 14.91 5.56 -48.90
N PRO A 341 15.41 5.76 -47.66
CA PRO A 341 16.18 6.94 -47.34
C PRO A 341 17.54 6.88 -48.05
N ALA A 342 17.78 7.90 -48.86
CA ALA A 342 19.03 8.13 -49.57
C ALA A 342 20.19 8.32 -48.58
N ALA A 343 21.36 7.89 -49.05
CA ALA A 343 22.61 7.82 -48.31
C ALA A 343 23.05 9.14 -47.66
N GLY A 344 23.32 9.06 -46.36
CA GLY A 344 24.40 9.72 -45.63
C GLY A 344 24.72 11.17 -45.98
N GLU A 345 24.08 12.10 -45.27
CA GLU A 345 24.72 13.39 -45.02
C GLU A 345 25.98 13.17 -44.17
N PRO A 346 27.14 13.76 -44.53
CA PRO A 346 28.36 13.63 -43.75
C PRO A 346 28.14 14.26 -42.38
N ILE A 347 28.28 13.45 -41.33
CA ILE A 347 28.28 13.91 -39.94
C ILE A 347 29.30 15.04 -39.84
N THR A 348 28.84 16.23 -39.47
CA THR A 348 29.73 17.37 -39.29
C THR A 348 30.69 17.07 -38.13
N PRO A 349 31.95 17.52 -38.19
CA PRO A 349 32.93 17.26 -37.13
C PRO A 349 32.46 17.76 -35.76
N GLU A 350 31.59 18.77 -35.71
CA GLU A 350 30.93 19.23 -34.48
C GLU A 350 29.96 18.20 -33.90
N MET A 351 29.16 17.56 -34.75
CA MET A 351 28.21 16.53 -34.32
C MET A 351 28.96 15.26 -33.88
N GLN A 352 30.08 14.94 -34.52
CA GLN A 352 30.98 13.87 -34.11
C GLN A 352 31.59 14.15 -32.72
N ALA A 353 32.06 15.38 -32.46
CA ALA A 353 32.60 15.78 -31.16
C ALA A 353 31.54 15.74 -30.05
N LEU A 354 30.29 16.04 -30.38
CA LEU A 354 29.16 16.00 -29.43
C LEU A 354 28.79 14.55 -29.08
N ILE A 355 28.81 13.65 -30.06
CA ILE A 355 28.62 12.20 -29.85
C ILE A 355 29.74 11.62 -28.97
N GLU A 356 31.00 11.99 -29.21
CA GLU A 356 32.12 11.54 -28.38
C GLU A 356 32.09 12.09 -26.95
N ARG A 357 31.59 13.31 -26.76
CA ARG A 357 31.41 13.91 -25.44
C ARG A 357 30.32 13.18 -24.66
N LEU A 358 29.19 12.91 -25.29
CA LEU A 358 28.08 12.17 -24.70
C LEU A 358 28.49 10.74 -24.32
N ALA A 359 29.23 10.05 -25.19
CA ALA A 359 29.74 8.70 -24.91
C ALA A 359 30.70 8.66 -23.71
N ARG A 360 31.56 9.68 -23.55
CA ARG A 360 32.46 9.81 -22.40
C ARG A 360 31.69 10.02 -21.09
N GLU A 361 30.66 10.85 -21.13
CA GLU A 361 29.84 11.17 -19.96
C GLU A 361 29.04 9.95 -19.49
N MET A 362 28.49 9.16 -20.43
CA MET A 362 27.82 7.90 -20.11
C MET A 362 28.79 6.86 -19.52
N MET A 363 30.02 6.76 -20.01
CA MET A 363 31.03 5.84 -19.43
C MET A 363 31.49 6.27 -18.03
N GLN A 364 31.57 7.57 -17.75
CA GLN A 364 31.86 8.06 -16.40
C GLN A 364 30.70 7.79 -15.44
N ALA A 365 29.45 7.93 -15.89
CA ALA A 365 28.27 7.64 -15.06
C ALA A 365 28.13 6.14 -14.70
N MET A 366 28.65 5.24 -15.54
CA MET A 366 28.59 3.80 -15.32
C MET A 366 29.80 3.22 -14.56
N SER A 367 30.75 4.06 -14.14
CA SER A 367 31.87 3.64 -13.32
C SER A 367 31.44 3.56 -11.85
N PRO A 368 31.37 2.37 -11.21
CA PRO A 368 30.98 2.27 -9.82
C PRO A 368 32.05 2.93 -8.94
N THR A 369 31.66 3.99 -8.24
CA THR A 369 32.48 4.63 -7.21
C THR A 369 32.72 3.61 -6.09
N VAL A 370 33.87 2.93 -6.12
CA VAL A 370 34.36 2.12 -5.01
C VAL A 370 34.77 3.10 -3.91
N GLN A 371 33.79 3.51 -3.11
CA GLN A 371 34.01 4.22 -1.87
C GLN A 371 34.48 3.19 -0.84
N SER A 372 35.77 3.25 -0.49
CA SER A 372 36.32 2.47 0.63
C SER A 372 35.52 2.74 1.91
N PRO A 373 35.15 1.70 2.68
CA PRO A 373 34.39 1.88 3.91
C PRO A 373 35.23 2.60 4.99
N PRO A 374 34.62 3.44 5.83
CA PRO A 374 35.33 4.13 6.91
C PRO A 374 35.79 3.15 8.00
N PRO A 375 36.89 3.46 8.72
CA PRO A 375 37.43 2.60 9.77
C PRO A 375 36.44 2.45 10.92
N ARG A 376 36.15 1.19 11.24
CA ARG A 376 35.26 0.72 12.31
C ARG A 376 35.90 1.08 13.66
N LYS A 377 35.20 1.90 14.47
CA LYS A 377 35.62 2.21 15.84
C LYS A 377 35.61 0.94 16.69
N GLU A 378 36.73 0.70 17.36
CA GLU A 378 36.92 -0.34 18.37
C GLU A 378 35.91 -0.17 19.50
N ILE A 379 35.06 -1.17 19.71
CA ILE A 379 34.28 -1.34 20.93
C ILE A 379 34.90 -2.52 21.66
N LYS A 380 35.38 -2.26 22.87
CA LYS A 380 35.96 -3.25 23.79
C LYS A 380 34.94 -4.35 24.10
N GLU A 381 35.33 -5.59 23.82
CA GLU A 381 34.69 -6.81 24.30
C GLU A 381 34.94 -6.96 25.81
N GLU A 382 33.86 -7.13 26.57
CA GLU A 382 33.90 -7.68 27.92
C GLU A 382 33.25 -9.07 27.88
N GLN A 383 34.14 -10.06 28.04
CA GLN A 383 33.98 -11.47 28.34
C GLN A 383 32.58 -11.99 28.73
N ILE A 384 32.02 -12.91 27.93
CA ILE A 384 31.25 -14.06 28.45
C ILE A 384 31.65 -15.30 27.64
N ALA A 385 31.98 -16.36 28.37
CA ALA A 385 32.59 -17.60 27.91
C ALA A 385 31.64 -18.52 27.12
N ASP A 386 32.22 -19.22 26.14
CA ASP A 386 31.72 -20.44 25.51
C ASP A 386 31.50 -21.58 26.54
N PRO A 387 30.69 -22.60 26.20
CA PRO A 387 31.33 -23.83 25.75
C PRO A 387 30.69 -24.52 24.53
N ALA A 388 31.56 -24.82 23.55
CA ALA A 388 31.70 -26.04 22.74
C ALA A 388 30.46 -26.74 22.12
N PRO A 389 30.45 -26.94 20.79
CA PRO A 389 29.59 -27.94 20.14
C PRO A 389 30.35 -29.25 19.84
N ALA A 390 29.72 -30.37 20.17
CA ALA A 390 30.16 -31.71 19.80
C ALA A 390 29.35 -32.26 18.60
N ALA A 391 30.08 -32.95 17.73
CA ALA A 391 29.66 -34.17 17.03
C ALA A 391 28.68 -34.08 15.83
N SER A 392 29.29 -34.07 14.64
CA SER A 392 29.11 -35.06 13.56
C SER A 392 27.70 -35.38 13.03
N ALA A 393 27.42 -34.90 11.82
CA ALA A 393 26.37 -35.40 10.93
C ALA A 393 26.97 -36.38 9.89
N PRO A 394 26.30 -37.51 9.56
CA PRO A 394 26.71 -38.34 8.44
C PRO A 394 26.01 -37.93 7.15
N VAL A 395 26.80 -37.99 6.09
CA VAL A 395 26.44 -37.86 4.67
C VAL A 395 25.59 -39.07 4.25
N VAL A 396 24.47 -38.83 3.56
CA VAL A 396 23.69 -39.86 2.85
C VAL A 396 23.60 -39.47 1.37
N PRO A 397 23.82 -40.39 0.42
CA PRO A 397 23.94 -40.06 -0.99
C PRO A 397 22.59 -39.98 -1.72
N ALA A 398 22.60 -39.19 -2.79
CA ALA A 398 21.53 -39.01 -3.76
C ALA A 398 21.09 -40.32 -4.44
N ALA A 399 19.77 -40.50 -4.55
CA ALA A 399 19.16 -41.54 -5.38
C ALA A 399 17.92 -40.99 -6.10
N GLY A 400 18.00 -40.97 -7.44
CA GLY A 400 16.93 -41.38 -8.35
C GLY A 400 15.62 -40.59 -8.37
N ALA A 401 15.53 -39.60 -9.28
CA ALA A 401 14.26 -39.16 -9.83
C ALA A 401 13.68 -40.23 -10.78
N PRO A 402 12.37 -40.56 -10.72
CA PRO A 402 11.68 -41.17 -11.84
C PRO A 402 10.89 -40.12 -12.65
N ALA A 403 11.04 -40.21 -13.97
CA ALA A 403 10.31 -39.43 -14.96
C ALA A 403 8.80 -39.76 -14.97
N PRO A 404 7.91 -38.81 -15.31
CA PRO A 404 6.49 -39.09 -15.48
C PRO A 404 6.21 -39.76 -16.85
N PRO A 405 5.26 -40.71 -16.94
CA PRO A 405 4.87 -41.27 -18.23
C PRO A 405 3.96 -40.31 -19.00
N ALA A 406 4.21 -40.26 -20.31
CA ALA A 406 3.40 -39.62 -21.32
C ALA A 406 1.99 -40.24 -21.41
N ILE A 407 0.97 -39.40 -21.57
CA ILE A 407 -0.39 -39.81 -21.91
C ILE A 407 -0.74 -39.09 -23.21
N ASP A 408 -0.84 -39.86 -24.29
CA ASP A 408 -1.47 -39.42 -25.54
C ASP A 408 -2.98 -39.72 -25.52
N PRO A 409 -3.80 -38.96 -26.27
CA PRO A 409 -5.25 -38.96 -26.14
C PRO A 409 -5.93 -39.69 -27.30
N ALA A 410 -6.76 -40.71 -27.02
CA ALA A 410 -7.75 -41.18 -28.01
C ALA A 410 -8.90 -42.01 -27.39
N ALA A 411 -10.11 -41.49 -27.61
CA ALA A 411 -11.34 -42.22 -27.99
C ALA A 411 -11.96 -43.28 -27.04
N SER A 412 -13.14 -42.94 -26.50
CA SER A 412 -14.43 -43.66 -26.65
C SER A 412 -15.34 -43.33 -25.46
N ALA A 413 -16.42 -42.56 -25.64
CA ALA A 413 -17.74 -42.96 -26.15
C ALA A 413 -18.69 -43.54 -25.07
N LEU A 414 -19.74 -42.76 -24.81
CA LEU A 414 -21.12 -43.15 -24.47
C LEU A 414 -21.40 -44.06 -23.27
N VAL A 415 -21.85 -43.45 -22.16
CA VAL A 415 -22.99 -43.94 -21.35
C VAL A 415 -23.78 -42.73 -20.81
N GLN A 416 -25.06 -42.62 -21.18
CA GLN A 416 -26.04 -41.65 -20.66
C GLN A 416 -26.82 -42.24 -19.48
N VAL A 417 -26.94 -41.50 -18.36
CA VAL A 417 -27.88 -41.69 -17.23
C VAL A 417 -28.17 -40.27 -16.62
N PRO A 418 -29.37 -39.95 -16.08
CA PRO A 418 -30.08 -38.66 -16.23
C PRO A 418 -29.75 -37.58 -15.17
N PRO A 419 -30.21 -36.31 -15.33
CA PRO A 419 -29.73 -35.19 -14.52
C PRO A 419 -30.33 -35.19 -13.11
N LYS A 420 -29.44 -35.13 -12.11
CA LYS A 420 -29.76 -34.89 -10.70
C LYS A 420 -29.55 -33.41 -10.41
N ALA A 421 -30.54 -32.82 -9.74
CA ALA A 421 -30.70 -31.40 -9.47
C ALA A 421 -29.44 -30.72 -8.90
N THR A 422 -29.03 -29.63 -9.55
CA THR A 422 -27.98 -28.72 -9.11
C THR A 422 -28.56 -27.77 -8.08
N SER A 423 -27.99 -27.79 -6.87
CA SER A 423 -28.17 -26.74 -5.86
C SER A 423 -27.69 -25.38 -6.40
N PRO A 424 -28.41 -24.27 -6.14
CA PRO A 424 -27.96 -22.95 -6.55
C PRO A 424 -26.82 -22.46 -5.65
N ALA A 425 -25.74 -21.99 -6.28
CA ALA A 425 -24.61 -21.32 -5.65
C ALA A 425 -25.03 -19.97 -5.01
N PRO A 426 -24.35 -19.51 -3.95
CA PRO A 426 -24.65 -18.23 -3.32
C PRO A 426 -24.21 -17.05 -4.20
N ASN A 427 -25.21 -16.45 -4.84
CA ASN A 427 -25.37 -15.03 -5.18
C ASN A 427 -24.10 -14.14 -5.14
N ARG A 428 -23.44 -14.05 -6.28
CA ARG A 428 -22.71 -12.85 -6.68
C ARG A 428 -23.74 -11.82 -7.15
N ILE A 429 -24.24 -11.00 -6.22
CA ILE A 429 -25.27 -9.97 -6.50
C ILE A 429 -24.60 -8.84 -7.28
N ASN A 430 -24.78 -8.87 -8.59
CA ASN A 430 -24.40 -7.82 -9.53
C ASN A 430 -25.30 -6.58 -9.30
N SER A 431 -24.77 -5.38 -9.54
CA SER A 431 -25.41 -4.07 -9.34
C SER A 431 -26.62 -3.76 -10.24
N SER A 432 -27.25 -4.81 -10.79
CA SER A 432 -28.37 -4.75 -11.74
C SER A 432 -29.75 -4.90 -11.12
N THR A 433 -29.90 -4.90 -9.79
CA THR A 433 -31.20 -5.03 -9.10
C THR A 433 -31.98 -3.72 -8.99
N HIS A 434 -31.32 -2.56 -9.07
CA HIS A 434 -31.97 -1.25 -8.99
C HIS A 434 -33.09 -1.02 -10.03
N PRO A 435 -32.94 -1.38 -11.33
CA PRO A 435 -33.95 -1.07 -12.34
C PRO A 435 -35.28 -1.82 -12.17
N ALA A 436 -35.29 -3.01 -11.56
CA ALA A 436 -36.50 -3.82 -11.41
C ALA A 436 -37.40 -3.27 -10.29
N GLU A 437 -36.82 -2.97 -9.13
CA GLU A 437 -37.54 -2.42 -7.98
C GLU A 437 -38.02 -0.98 -8.25
N TYR A 438 -37.26 -0.20 -9.03
CA TYR A 438 -37.71 1.11 -9.48
C TYR A 438 -38.92 1.04 -10.41
N LYS A 439 -39.01 0.01 -11.26
CA LYS A 439 -40.18 -0.23 -12.11
C LYS A 439 -41.40 -0.65 -11.28
N GLU A 440 -41.21 -1.47 -10.25
CA GLU A 440 -42.29 -1.83 -9.34
C GLU A 440 -42.79 -0.63 -8.52
N PHE A 441 -41.90 0.22 -8.03
CA PHE A 441 -42.29 1.48 -7.38
C PHE A 441 -43.05 2.41 -8.33
N GLY A 442 -42.61 2.53 -9.59
CA GLY A 442 -43.34 3.26 -10.62
C GLY A 442 -44.77 2.72 -10.81
N ARG A 443 -44.91 1.39 -10.94
CA ARG A 443 -46.22 0.74 -11.04
C ARG A 443 -47.09 0.94 -9.80
N PHE A 444 -46.50 0.91 -8.61
CA PHE A 444 -47.23 1.19 -7.35
C PHE A 444 -47.78 2.62 -7.32
N CYS A 445 -46.97 3.61 -7.72
CA CYS A 445 -47.39 5.01 -7.81
C CYS A 445 -48.47 5.24 -8.89
N GLU A 446 -48.48 4.42 -9.94
CA GLU A 446 -49.53 4.45 -10.97
C GLU A 446 -50.82 3.76 -10.53
N ALA A 447 -50.72 2.64 -9.80
CA ALA A 447 -51.85 1.84 -9.36
C ALA A 447 -52.60 2.44 -8.16
N ASN A 448 -51.93 3.24 -7.31
CA ASN A 448 -52.53 3.82 -6.11
C ASN A 448 -52.74 5.33 -6.24
N PRO A 449 -53.95 5.81 -6.55
CA PRO A 449 -54.24 7.24 -6.66
C PRO A 449 -54.10 8.01 -5.33
N ALA A 450 -54.14 7.30 -4.19
CA ALA A 450 -53.86 7.86 -2.87
C ALA A 450 -52.37 8.17 -2.63
N ALA A 451 -51.47 7.69 -3.50
CA ALA A 451 -50.03 7.93 -3.46
C ALA A 451 -49.58 9.06 -4.40
N SER A 452 -50.43 10.07 -4.63
CA SER A 452 -50.15 11.19 -5.54
C SER A 452 -48.86 11.94 -5.17
N GLU A 453 -48.57 12.12 -3.89
CA GLU A 453 -47.33 12.75 -3.41
C GLU A 453 -46.07 11.95 -3.75
N LEU A 454 -46.14 10.62 -3.69
CA LEU A 454 -45.03 9.73 -4.07
C LEU A 454 -44.83 9.72 -5.59
N LYS A 455 -45.92 9.81 -6.35
CA LYS A 455 -45.88 9.93 -7.80
C LYS A 455 -45.26 11.25 -8.26
N ASP A 456 -45.63 12.37 -7.64
CA ASP A 456 -45.05 13.68 -7.94
C ASP A 456 -43.56 13.74 -7.61
N ALA A 457 -43.16 13.16 -6.47
CA ALA A 457 -41.76 13.05 -6.09
C ALA A 457 -40.96 12.11 -7.02
N TYR A 458 -41.59 11.03 -7.52
CA TYR A 458 -40.99 10.14 -8.52
C TYR A 458 -40.76 10.87 -9.86
N MET A 459 -41.72 11.69 -10.31
CA MET A 459 -41.62 12.45 -11.57
C MET A 459 -40.62 13.60 -11.52
N LYS A 460 -40.42 14.23 -10.34
CA LYS A 460 -39.41 15.29 -10.15
C LYS A 460 -37.96 14.81 -10.31
N GLY A 461 -37.70 13.50 -10.24
CA GLY A 461 -36.37 12.93 -10.42
C GLY A 461 -35.38 13.23 -9.29
N GLY A 462 -34.12 12.82 -9.47
CA GLY A 462 -33.01 13.11 -8.54
C GLY A 462 -33.26 12.68 -7.09
N ALA A 463 -32.91 13.56 -6.14
CA ALA A 463 -33.02 13.30 -4.71
C ALA A 463 -34.46 13.08 -4.22
N PHE A 464 -35.45 13.77 -4.81
CA PHE A 464 -36.87 13.61 -4.45
C PHE A 464 -37.39 12.20 -4.80
N LYS A 465 -36.96 11.67 -5.95
CA LYS A 465 -37.28 10.30 -6.37
C LYS A 465 -36.70 9.26 -5.42
N MET A 466 -35.47 9.47 -4.94
CA MET A 466 -34.83 8.59 -3.96
C MET A 466 -35.50 8.67 -2.59
N GLN A 467 -35.91 9.87 -2.15
CA GLN A 467 -36.58 10.06 -0.86
C GLN A 467 -38.00 9.46 -0.85
N ALA A 468 -38.71 9.53 -1.97
CA ALA A 468 -40.01 8.88 -2.14
C ALA A 468 -39.88 7.34 -2.15
N PHE A 469 -38.87 6.82 -2.86
CA PHE A 469 -38.54 5.40 -2.83
C PHE A 469 -38.18 4.96 -1.41
N ALA A 470 -37.36 5.72 -0.68
CA ALA A 470 -37.03 5.46 0.72
C ALA A 470 -38.25 5.36 1.64
N LYS A 471 -39.25 6.24 1.46
CA LYS A 471 -40.50 6.18 2.22
C LYS A 471 -41.34 4.96 1.87
N PHE A 472 -41.49 4.63 0.59
CA PHE A 472 -42.19 3.44 0.11
C PHE A 472 -41.60 2.13 0.65
N VAL A 473 -40.29 2.11 0.77
CA VAL A 473 -39.54 0.99 1.31
C VAL A 473 -39.70 0.87 2.81
N LYS A 474 -39.63 2.00 3.54
CA LYS A 474 -39.86 2.04 4.99
C LYS A 474 -41.30 1.68 5.38
N SER A 475 -42.28 1.83 4.48
CA SER A 475 -43.65 1.33 4.71
C SER A 475 -43.78 -0.21 4.67
N GLY A 476 -42.67 -0.94 4.54
CA GLY A 476 -42.61 -2.38 4.80
C GLY A 476 -42.80 -3.28 3.59
N CYS A 477 -42.65 -2.76 2.36
CA CYS A 477 -43.03 -3.51 1.16
C CYS A 477 -41.91 -4.29 0.45
N ASN A 478 -40.61 -4.10 0.74
CA ASN A 478 -39.58 -5.01 0.25
C ASN A 478 -38.25 -4.81 0.99
N GLY A 479 -37.68 -5.88 1.57
CA GLY A 479 -36.41 -5.79 2.31
C GLY A 479 -35.21 -5.41 1.43
N LEU A 480 -35.23 -5.80 0.15
CA LEU A 480 -34.18 -5.46 -0.81
C LEU A 480 -34.15 -3.97 -1.15
N ALA A 481 -35.33 -3.36 -1.19
CA ALA A 481 -35.45 -1.94 -1.45
C ALA A 481 -34.96 -1.11 -0.25
N LEU A 482 -35.03 -1.65 0.99
CA LEU A 482 -34.46 -1.03 2.21
C LEU A 482 -32.95 -1.03 2.15
N GLU A 483 -32.38 -2.13 1.67
CA GLU A 483 -30.95 -2.23 1.41
C GLU A 483 -30.50 -1.22 0.33
N ALA A 484 -31.26 -1.05 -0.76
CA ALA A 484 -30.95 -0.07 -1.80
C ALA A 484 -31.00 1.37 -1.29
N VAL A 485 -31.95 1.70 -0.42
CA VAL A 485 -32.08 3.02 0.23
C VAL A 485 -30.93 3.26 1.21
N LEU A 486 -30.56 2.26 2.01
CA LEU A 486 -29.41 2.37 2.92
C LEU A 486 -28.09 2.50 2.15
N ARG A 487 -27.94 1.81 1.00
CA ARG A 487 -26.78 1.96 0.12
C ARG A 487 -26.72 3.33 -0.54
N TYR A 488 -27.86 3.89 -0.95
CA TYR A 488 -27.89 5.26 -1.47
C TYR A 488 -27.64 6.30 -0.37
N SER A 489 -28.18 6.13 0.84
CA SER A 489 -27.85 6.96 1.99
C SER A 489 -26.35 6.91 2.30
N ARG A 490 -25.75 5.72 2.26
CA ARG A 490 -24.30 5.56 2.43
C ARG A 490 -23.49 6.19 1.31
N GLN A 491 -23.92 6.04 0.04
CA GLN A 491 -23.30 6.75 -1.08
C GLN A 491 -23.48 8.26 -0.98
N GLN A 492 -24.59 8.76 -0.43
CA GLN A 492 -24.77 10.18 -0.16
C GLN A 492 -23.93 10.63 1.02
N GLU A 493 -23.70 9.82 2.05
CA GLU A 493 -22.73 10.09 3.13
C GLU A 493 -21.29 10.11 2.58
N ASP A 494 -20.95 9.22 1.65
CA ASP A 494 -19.64 9.18 0.99
C ASP A 494 -19.46 10.33 -0.02
N LEU A 495 -20.54 10.76 -0.70
CA LEU A 495 -20.53 11.90 -1.65
C LEU A 495 -20.70 13.26 -0.96
N GLN A 496 -21.42 13.28 0.16
CA GLN A 496 -21.43 14.36 1.14
C GLN A 496 -20.35 14.07 2.18
N GLU A 497 -19.13 13.74 1.73
CA GLU A 497 -17.91 13.91 2.53
C GLU A 497 -18.15 15.09 3.48
N ASP A 498 -18.21 14.77 4.77
CA ASP A 498 -18.62 15.66 5.84
C ASP A 498 -18.47 17.14 5.48
N GLN A 499 -19.58 17.81 5.18
CA GLN A 499 -19.64 19.27 5.33
C GLN A 499 -19.52 19.69 6.81
N GLY A 500 -19.30 18.74 7.72
CA GLY A 500 -18.58 19.04 8.94
C GLY A 500 -17.22 19.60 8.55
N HIS A 501 -17.08 20.92 8.65
CA HIS A 501 -15.79 21.61 8.60
C HIS A 501 -14.81 20.91 9.54
N TYR A 502 -14.10 19.89 9.05
CA TYR A 502 -12.96 19.33 9.73
C TYR A 502 -11.88 20.38 9.61
N TYR A 503 -11.77 21.19 10.66
CA TYR A 503 -10.65 22.09 10.84
C TYR A 503 -9.37 21.27 10.62
N PRO A 504 -8.51 21.65 9.67
CA PRO A 504 -7.29 20.92 9.42
C PRO A 504 -6.45 20.93 10.71
N TYR A 505 -5.69 19.86 10.95
CA TYR A 505 -5.10 19.56 12.28
C TYR A 505 -4.26 20.73 12.85
N ASN A 506 -3.65 21.52 11.97
CA ASN A 506 -2.98 22.78 12.25
C ASN A 506 -3.90 23.87 12.83
N GLU A 507 -5.11 24.06 12.33
CA GLU A 507 -6.10 25.00 12.88
C GLU A 507 -6.61 24.53 14.25
N ILE A 508 -6.76 23.22 14.47
CA ILE A 508 -7.09 22.66 15.79
C ILE A 508 -5.98 22.93 16.80
N LEU A 509 -4.71 22.77 16.40
CA LEU A 509 -3.55 23.04 17.27
C LEU A 509 -3.36 24.53 17.54
N GLU A 510 -3.67 25.40 16.59
CA GLU A 510 -3.64 26.86 16.76
C GLU A 510 -4.79 27.34 17.65
N PHE A 511 -5.96 26.72 17.50
CA PHE A 511 -7.12 26.89 18.35
C PHE A 511 -6.89 26.43 19.81
N MET A 512 -6.17 25.32 20.02
CA MET A 512 -5.81 24.85 21.37
C MET A 512 -4.76 25.72 22.09
N LYS A 513 -4.01 26.55 21.35
CA LYS A 513 -3.10 27.54 21.94
C LYS A 513 -3.82 28.80 22.41
N ASP A 514 -5.02 29.05 21.89
CA ASP A 514 -5.86 30.19 22.26
C ASP A 514 -6.99 29.73 23.20
N LYS A 515 -6.66 29.70 24.50
CA LYS A 515 -7.51 29.13 25.56
C LYS A 515 -8.93 29.69 25.57
N GLU A 516 -9.11 30.97 25.26
CA GLU A 516 -10.43 31.61 25.24
C GLU A 516 -11.30 31.12 24.09
N LYS A 517 -10.70 30.92 22.91
CA LYS A 517 -11.41 30.34 21.76
C LYS A 517 -11.76 28.88 22.04
N ALA A 518 -10.84 28.11 22.62
CA ALA A 518 -11.07 26.73 23.04
C ALA A 518 -12.28 26.59 23.97
N ASP A 519 -12.36 27.43 25.00
CA ASP A 519 -13.48 27.44 25.94
C ASP A 519 -14.81 27.86 25.25
N ALA A 520 -14.78 28.77 24.27
CA ALA A 520 -15.96 29.17 23.51
C ALA A 520 -16.53 28.04 22.63
N PHE A 521 -15.68 27.25 21.97
CA PHE A 521 -16.12 26.10 21.16
C PHE A 521 -16.67 24.96 22.01
N CYS A 522 -16.06 24.68 23.15
CA CYS A 522 -16.60 23.70 24.11
C CYS A 522 -18.01 24.10 24.55
N ARG A 523 -18.24 25.37 24.91
CA ARG A 523 -19.57 25.88 25.26
C ARG A 523 -20.56 25.80 24.09
N MET A 524 -20.13 26.08 22.86
CA MET A 524 -20.96 25.99 21.67
C MET A 524 -21.41 24.54 21.40
N ARG A 525 -20.52 23.56 21.51
CA ARG A 525 -20.88 22.13 21.35
C ARG A 525 -21.77 21.64 22.48
N GLU A 526 -21.53 22.05 23.71
CA GLU A 526 -22.41 21.71 24.84
C GLU A 526 -23.83 22.29 24.67
N GLY A 527 -23.94 23.48 24.05
CA GLY A 527 -25.23 24.08 23.69
C GLY A 527 -25.98 23.29 22.61
N GLN A 528 -25.28 22.85 21.56
CA GLN A 528 -25.88 22.05 20.47
C GLN A 528 -26.29 20.65 20.92
N ALA A 529 -25.49 20.01 21.80
CA ALA A 529 -25.82 18.69 22.36
C ALA A 529 -27.08 18.74 23.24
N LYS A 530 -27.32 19.86 23.94
CA LYS A 530 -28.54 20.08 24.75
C LYS A 530 -29.78 20.38 23.90
N GLY A 531 -29.61 20.99 22.72
CA GLY A 531 -30.72 21.23 21.78
C GLY A 531 -31.24 19.97 21.09
N PHE A 532 -30.40 18.96 20.92
CA PHE A 532 -30.77 17.71 20.22
C PHE A 532 -31.55 16.72 21.12
N LEU A 533 -31.48 16.88 22.44
CA LEU A 533 -32.14 16.01 23.43
C LEU A 533 -33.53 16.49 23.88
N VAL A 534 -33.99 17.66 23.41
CA VAL A 534 -35.34 18.21 23.70
C VAL A 534 -36.30 18.01 22.51
N GLY A 535 -35.83 17.41 21.41
CA GLY A 535 -36.59 17.17 20.18
C GLY A 535 -36.74 15.70 19.78
N ILE A 536 -36.56 14.77 20.73
CA ILE A 536 -36.94 13.35 20.65
C ILE A 536 -37.89 13.10 21.82
#